data_AF-A0A2G6E8C5-F1
#
_entry.id   AF-A0A2G6E8C5-F1
#
_cell.length_a   1.000
_cell.length_b   1.000
_cell.length_c   1.000
_cell.angle_alpha   90.00
_cell.angle_beta   90.00
_cell.angle_gamma   90.00
#
_symmetry.space_group_name_H-M   'P 1'
#
loop_
_entity.id
_entity.type
_entity.pdbx_description
1 polymer ?
#
loop_
_entity_poly.entity_id
_entity_poly.type
_entity_poly.pdbx_seq_one_letter_code
_entity_poly.pdbx_strand_id
1 'polypeptide(L)'
;MGIMDGEARLLLWNYTRDEKAELDRFLEELKAPPAVTIEKNQGYVLLKDIIHGAKRSEKEYECDEKIVLFYNVPPKGISFLINTGKERRLPSPIYASVTAHSIEWPFCKLAQELLHEREAVRVAMVMKDAEALIFDMDGVIADSEPLHFEAEKATLLARGIEAPWSEWHIFTGLTEEKIFRYIVDHFTDGAFSPEELIEAKFEIFIDMLNEKVQPVPGALDFISRSRKTFHKMAVTTSSLALTQQVVFNKFQLHDVFDVIVTGDAIVRGKPDPEPYVITVERLGLPAERCVVFEDSLNGIRSAKGAGCNVIGIGTSFSGKALLEAGAAAVIENFEFFDNNA
;
A
#
# COMPACT_ATOMS: atom_id res chain seq x y z
N MET A 1 -17.37 -30.93 7.13
CA MET A 1 -17.97 -29.63 7.52
C MET A 1 -19.48 -29.83 7.48
N GLY A 2 -20.16 -29.75 8.62
CA GLY A 2 -21.60 -30.00 8.71
C GLY A 2 -22.40 -28.91 7.99
N ILE A 3 -23.53 -29.29 7.40
CA ILE A 3 -24.49 -28.35 6.78
C ILE A 3 -25.08 -27.51 7.93
N MET A 4 -24.96 -26.18 7.85
CA MET A 4 -25.60 -25.25 8.80
C MET A 4 -27.10 -25.15 8.48
N ASP A 5 -27.93 -24.62 9.37
CA ASP A 5 -29.37 -24.55 9.13
C ASP A 5 -29.73 -23.62 7.95
N GLY A 6 -30.77 -23.93 7.17
CA GLY A 6 -31.26 -23.11 6.05
C GLY A 6 -30.65 -23.39 4.66
N GLU A 7 -31.24 -22.75 3.65
CA GLU A 7 -30.93 -23.02 2.23
C GLU A 7 -29.61 -22.40 1.76
N ALA A 8 -28.92 -23.11 0.86
CA ALA A 8 -27.71 -22.64 0.21
C ALA A 8 -27.94 -21.31 -0.52
N ARG A 9 -26.99 -20.39 -0.41
CA ARG A 9 -27.04 -19.07 -1.06
C ARG A 9 -25.66 -18.42 -1.13
N LEU A 10 -25.53 -17.45 -2.01
CA LEU A 10 -24.39 -16.55 -2.09
C LEU A 10 -24.76 -15.22 -1.42
N LEU A 11 -23.84 -14.62 -0.66
CA LEU A 11 -23.97 -13.28 -0.12
C LEU A 11 -23.00 -12.36 -0.85
N LEU A 12 -23.49 -11.28 -1.43
CA LEU A 12 -22.73 -10.35 -2.26
C LEU A 12 -22.54 -9.02 -1.57
N TRP A 13 -21.31 -8.51 -1.55
CA TRP A 13 -20.98 -7.17 -1.08
C TRP A 13 -20.35 -6.35 -2.21
N ASN A 14 -20.73 -5.06 -2.28
CA ASN A 14 -20.23 -4.08 -3.24
C ASN A 14 -20.45 -4.43 -4.73
N TYR A 15 -21.61 -5.04 -5.04
CA TYR A 15 -22.07 -5.25 -6.42
C TYR A 15 -23.07 -4.17 -6.82
N THR A 16 -22.89 -3.58 -7.99
CA THR A 16 -23.89 -2.70 -8.60
C THR A 16 -25.13 -3.52 -9.00
N ARG A 17 -26.24 -2.82 -9.28
CA ARG A 17 -27.47 -3.49 -9.74
C ARG A 17 -27.25 -4.28 -11.02
N ASP A 18 -26.47 -3.74 -11.95
CA ASP A 18 -26.21 -4.38 -13.24
C ASP A 18 -25.32 -5.62 -13.09
N GLU A 19 -24.26 -5.53 -12.28
CA GLU A 19 -23.39 -6.68 -11.98
C GLU A 19 -24.15 -7.79 -11.24
N LYS A 20 -25.04 -7.43 -10.31
CA LYS A 20 -25.90 -8.41 -9.63
C LYS A 20 -26.82 -9.09 -10.64
N ALA A 21 -27.48 -8.33 -11.51
CA ALA A 21 -28.40 -8.89 -12.50
C ALA A 21 -27.67 -9.83 -13.48
N GLU A 22 -26.43 -9.52 -13.85
CA GLU A 22 -25.58 -10.41 -14.62
C GLU A 22 -25.23 -11.70 -13.86
N LEU A 23 -24.85 -11.58 -12.59
CA LEU A 23 -24.56 -12.74 -11.75
C LEU A 23 -25.80 -13.61 -11.52
N ASP A 24 -26.98 -13.02 -11.32
CA ASP A 24 -28.23 -13.77 -11.12
C ASP A 24 -28.55 -14.60 -12.37
N ARG A 25 -28.45 -14.03 -13.59
CA ARG A 25 -28.61 -14.78 -14.85
C ARG A 25 -27.61 -15.93 -14.95
N PHE A 26 -26.36 -15.67 -14.60
CA PHE A 26 -25.31 -16.70 -14.59
C PHE A 26 -25.61 -17.84 -13.61
N LEU A 27 -26.08 -17.53 -12.40
CA LEU A 27 -26.45 -18.54 -11.40
C LEU A 27 -27.67 -19.35 -11.84
N GLU A 28 -28.68 -18.70 -12.46
CA GLU A 28 -29.85 -19.37 -13.02
C GLU A 28 -29.47 -20.37 -14.13
N GLU A 29 -28.61 -19.98 -15.07
CA GLU A 29 -28.09 -20.86 -16.13
C GLU A 29 -27.42 -22.11 -15.57
N LEU A 30 -26.67 -21.95 -14.48
CA LEU A 30 -25.95 -23.03 -13.81
C LEU A 30 -26.80 -23.82 -12.80
N LYS A 31 -28.07 -23.44 -12.59
CA LYS A 31 -28.93 -23.96 -11.51
C LYS A 31 -28.23 -23.89 -10.15
N ALA A 32 -27.48 -22.81 -9.94
CA ALA A 32 -26.72 -22.57 -8.73
C ALA A 32 -27.59 -21.89 -7.64
N PRO A 33 -27.15 -21.91 -6.37
CA PRO A 33 -27.84 -21.21 -5.30
C PRO A 33 -28.01 -19.71 -5.59
N PRO A 34 -29.13 -19.08 -5.17
CA PRO A 34 -29.40 -17.69 -5.44
C PRO A 34 -28.44 -16.76 -4.68
N ALA A 35 -28.29 -15.53 -5.19
CA ALA A 35 -27.47 -14.50 -4.56
C ALA A 35 -28.30 -13.42 -3.87
N VAL A 36 -27.89 -13.07 -2.64
CA VAL A 36 -28.48 -12.03 -1.80
C VAL A 36 -27.44 -10.93 -1.58
N THR A 37 -27.84 -9.67 -1.70
CA THR A 37 -26.96 -8.53 -1.44
C THR A 37 -26.91 -8.25 0.06
N ILE A 38 -25.70 -8.10 0.60
CA ILE A 38 -25.46 -7.50 1.91
C ILE A 38 -25.46 -5.99 1.72
N GLU A 39 -26.38 -5.28 2.38
CA GLU A 39 -26.48 -3.83 2.31
C GLU A 39 -25.46 -3.13 3.21
N LYS A 40 -25.10 -1.87 2.91
CA LYS A 40 -24.15 -1.06 3.71
C LYS A 40 -24.51 -0.99 5.20
N ASN A 41 -25.80 -0.86 5.50
CA ASN A 41 -26.36 -0.85 6.85
C ASN A 41 -26.42 -2.25 7.51
N GLN A 42 -25.88 -3.30 6.87
CA GLN A 42 -25.76 -4.63 7.46
C GLN A 42 -24.32 -4.96 7.82
N GLY A 43 -23.35 -4.09 7.53
CA GLY A 43 -21.95 -4.42 7.77
C GLY A 43 -21.60 -4.68 9.23
N TYR A 44 -22.25 -4.02 10.19
CA TYR A 44 -22.05 -4.27 11.62
C TYR A 44 -23.00 -5.33 12.21
N VAL A 45 -23.77 -6.01 11.36
CA VAL A 45 -24.73 -7.04 11.76
C VAL A 45 -24.07 -8.42 11.67
N LEU A 46 -24.42 -9.32 12.58
CA LEU A 46 -23.94 -10.71 12.58
C LEU A 46 -24.38 -11.43 11.30
N LEU A 47 -23.50 -12.23 10.71
CA LEU A 47 -23.81 -12.98 9.48
C LEU A 47 -25.07 -13.84 9.62
N LYS A 48 -25.28 -14.52 10.74
CA LYS A 48 -26.52 -15.29 10.98
C LYS A 48 -27.78 -14.42 10.89
N ASP A 49 -27.73 -13.19 11.39
CA ASP A 49 -28.87 -12.26 11.38
C ASP A 49 -29.12 -11.69 9.97
N ILE A 50 -28.08 -11.59 9.14
CA ILE A 50 -28.16 -11.22 7.73
C ILE A 50 -28.73 -12.38 6.89
N ILE A 51 -28.29 -13.60 7.16
CA ILE A 51 -28.69 -14.80 6.40
C ILE A 51 -30.15 -15.17 6.68
N HIS A 52 -30.57 -15.07 7.95
CA HIS A 52 -31.89 -15.52 8.42
C HIS A 52 -32.89 -14.37 8.62
N GLY A 53 -32.50 -13.12 8.39
CA GLY A 53 -33.35 -11.96 8.68
C GLY A 53 -32.96 -10.68 7.94
N ALA A 54 -33.72 -9.61 8.23
CA ALA A 54 -33.54 -8.29 7.62
C ALA A 54 -32.98 -7.27 8.61
N LYS A 55 -32.18 -7.72 9.60
CA LYS A 55 -31.61 -6.85 10.63
C LYS A 55 -30.63 -5.86 10.00
N ARG A 56 -30.66 -4.62 10.49
CA ARG A 56 -29.85 -3.48 10.03
C ARG A 56 -29.24 -2.79 11.24
N SER A 57 -28.07 -2.19 11.07
CA SER A 57 -27.43 -1.28 12.00
C SER A 57 -27.66 0.18 11.57
N GLU A 58 -27.57 1.10 12.54
CA GLU A 58 -27.63 2.55 12.26
C GLU A 58 -26.37 3.06 11.56
N LYS A 59 -25.24 2.35 11.74
CA LYS A 59 -23.97 2.65 11.06
C LYS A 59 -23.90 1.92 9.73
N GLU A 60 -23.38 2.61 8.73
CA GLU A 60 -22.99 2.01 7.45
C GLU A 60 -21.53 1.56 7.51
N TYR A 61 -21.25 0.40 6.95
CA TYR A 61 -19.90 -0.08 6.68
C TYR A 61 -19.55 0.20 5.22
N GLU A 62 -18.30 0.58 4.99
CA GLU A 62 -17.78 0.81 3.66
C GLU A 62 -16.56 -0.07 3.41
N CYS A 63 -16.55 -0.68 2.24
CA CYS A 63 -15.45 -1.49 1.75
C CYS A 63 -15.57 -1.53 0.24
N ASP A 64 -14.55 -1.04 -0.45
CA ASP A 64 -14.49 -0.93 -1.91
C ASP A 64 -14.31 -2.29 -2.59
N GLU A 65 -14.04 -3.35 -1.83
CA GLU A 65 -13.74 -4.67 -2.34
C GLU A 65 -15.02 -5.48 -2.55
N LYS A 66 -15.08 -6.20 -3.67
CA LYS A 66 -16.19 -7.12 -3.93
C LYS A 66 -15.97 -8.38 -3.11
N ILE A 67 -16.97 -8.80 -2.34
CA ILE A 67 -16.90 -10.03 -1.52
C ILE A 67 -18.07 -10.92 -1.86
N VAL A 68 -17.80 -12.22 -2.04
CA VAL A 68 -18.80 -13.26 -2.23
C VAL A 68 -18.62 -14.31 -1.14
N LEU A 69 -19.62 -14.42 -0.27
CA LEU A 69 -19.67 -15.44 0.77
C LEU A 69 -20.57 -16.60 0.33
N PHE A 70 -20.09 -17.81 0.46
CA PHE A 70 -20.83 -19.03 0.17
C PHE A 70 -21.42 -19.60 1.45
N TYR A 71 -22.75 -19.58 1.58
CA TYR A 71 -23.47 -20.19 2.69
C TYR A 71 -24.05 -21.54 2.25
N ASN A 72 -23.69 -22.62 2.95
CA ASN A 72 -24.13 -23.99 2.65
C ASN A 72 -23.88 -24.46 1.20
N VAL A 73 -22.94 -23.85 0.48
CA VAL A 73 -22.53 -24.30 -0.86
C VAL A 73 -21.36 -25.28 -0.74
N PRO A 74 -21.44 -26.49 -1.31
CA PRO A 74 -20.37 -27.48 -1.20
C PRO A 74 -19.11 -27.04 -1.97
N PRO A 75 -17.89 -27.44 -1.55
CA PRO A 75 -16.62 -27.02 -2.17
C PRO A 75 -16.53 -27.27 -3.68
N LYS A 76 -17.10 -28.39 -4.16
CA LYS A 76 -17.17 -28.69 -5.61
C LYS A 76 -18.02 -27.68 -6.37
N GLY A 77 -19.15 -27.25 -5.78
CA GLY A 77 -20.01 -26.21 -6.35
C GLY A 77 -19.32 -24.84 -6.37
N ILE A 78 -18.61 -24.49 -5.29
CA ILE A 78 -17.81 -23.26 -5.21
C ILE A 78 -16.75 -23.23 -6.31
N SER A 79 -15.96 -24.30 -6.45
CA SER A 79 -14.88 -24.37 -7.44
C SER A 79 -15.41 -24.24 -8.87
N PHE A 80 -16.54 -24.89 -9.15
CA PHE A 80 -17.21 -24.81 -10.45
C PHE A 80 -17.68 -23.37 -10.76
N LEU A 81 -18.29 -22.69 -9.79
CA LEU A 81 -18.75 -21.31 -9.94
C LEU A 81 -17.58 -20.34 -10.19
N ILE A 82 -16.50 -20.46 -9.43
CA ILE A 82 -15.32 -19.60 -9.57
C ILE A 82 -14.67 -19.78 -10.95
N ASN A 83 -14.46 -21.03 -11.39
CA ASN A 83 -13.79 -21.30 -12.67
C ASN A 83 -14.64 -20.82 -13.86
N THR A 84 -15.94 -21.13 -13.85
CA THR A 84 -16.84 -20.69 -14.93
C THR A 84 -17.00 -19.17 -14.95
N GLY A 85 -17.00 -18.52 -13.78
CA GLY A 85 -17.04 -17.05 -13.69
C GLY A 85 -15.80 -16.38 -14.29
N LYS A 86 -14.61 -16.96 -14.10
CA LYS A 86 -13.36 -16.48 -14.72
C LYS A 86 -13.40 -16.55 -16.25
N GLU A 87 -13.91 -17.64 -16.81
CA GLU A 87 -14.06 -17.80 -18.27
C GLU A 87 -14.98 -16.74 -18.88
N ARG A 88 -15.97 -16.27 -18.11
CA ARG A 88 -16.90 -15.21 -18.51
C ARG A 88 -16.42 -13.79 -18.17
N ARG A 89 -15.20 -13.64 -17.64
CA ARG A 89 -14.64 -12.34 -17.22
C ARG A 89 -15.52 -11.58 -16.23
N LEU A 90 -16.23 -12.29 -15.36
CA LEU A 90 -16.92 -11.66 -14.24
C LEU A 90 -15.91 -10.95 -13.32
N PRO A 91 -16.34 -9.97 -12.50
CA PRO A 91 -15.49 -9.36 -11.50
C PRO A 91 -14.80 -10.42 -10.64
N SER A 92 -13.57 -10.15 -10.19
CA SER A 92 -12.79 -11.05 -9.32
C SER A 92 -12.92 -10.62 -7.85
N PRO A 93 -13.98 -11.02 -7.13
CA PRO A 93 -14.16 -10.71 -5.72
C PRO A 93 -13.25 -11.56 -4.84
N ILE A 94 -13.25 -11.23 -3.55
CA ILE A 94 -12.78 -12.12 -2.50
C ILE A 94 -13.86 -13.19 -2.25
N TYR A 95 -13.48 -14.45 -2.35
CA TYR A 95 -14.36 -15.59 -2.15
C TYR A 95 -14.10 -16.22 -0.79
N ALA A 96 -15.17 -16.48 -0.02
CA ALA A 96 -15.04 -17.20 1.24
C ALA A 96 -16.25 -18.08 1.54
N SER A 97 -16.06 -19.20 2.23
CA SER A 97 -17.17 -19.98 2.77
C SER A 97 -17.55 -19.48 4.16
N VAL A 98 -18.84 -19.33 4.42
CA VAL A 98 -19.33 -19.10 5.78
C VAL A 98 -19.15 -20.38 6.58
N THR A 99 -18.54 -20.28 7.76
CA THR A 99 -18.28 -21.40 8.67
C THR A 99 -19.12 -21.27 9.92
N ALA A 100 -19.20 -22.33 10.73
CA ALA A 100 -19.86 -22.28 12.04
C ALA A 100 -19.22 -21.25 12.99
N HIS A 101 -17.97 -20.86 12.75
CA HIS A 101 -17.30 -19.80 13.51
C HIS A 101 -17.58 -18.41 12.95
N SER A 102 -17.43 -18.22 11.63
CA SER A 102 -17.58 -16.91 11.01
C SER A 102 -19.04 -16.44 10.94
N ILE A 103 -20.02 -17.35 10.99
CA ILE A 103 -21.45 -17.00 11.02
C ILE A 103 -21.83 -16.16 12.26
N GLU A 104 -21.03 -16.27 13.33
CA GLU A 104 -21.20 -15.53 14.59
C GLU A 104 -20.46 -14.19 14.60
N TRP A 105 -19.84 -13.78 13.48
CA TRP A 105 -19.15 -12.50 13.37
C TRP A 105 -20.01 -11.45 12.69
N PRO A 106 -19.84 -10.16 13.03
CA PRO A 106 -20.27 -9.06 12.17
C PRO A 106 -19.64 -9.19 10.79
N PHE A 107 -20.38 -8.84 9.73
CA PHE A 107 -19.84 -8.89 8.36
C PHE A 107 -18.54 -8.09 8.21
N CYS A 108 -18.45 -6.89 8.80
CA CYS A 108 -17.29 -6.01 8.71
C CYS A 108 -16.03 -6.67 9.27
N LYS A 109 -16.15 -7.44 10.37
CA LYS A 109 -15.02 -8.19 10.93
C LYS A 109 -14.55 -9.27 9.95
N LEU A 110 -15.48 -10.06 9.39
CA LEU A 110 -15.10 -11.08 8.40
C LEU A 110 -14.47 -10.44 7.16
N ALA A 111 -15.03 -9.34 6.66
CA ALA A 111 -14.49 -8.63 5.52
C ALA A 111 -13.04 -8.16 5.76
N GLN A 112 -12.75 -7.62 6.95
CA GLN A 112 -11.39 -7.20 7.34
C GLN A 112 -10.42 -8.40 7.37
N GLU A 113 -10.80 -9.52 7.98
CA GLU A 113 -9.96 -10.73 8.01
C GLU A 113 -9.68 -11.26 6.59
N LEU A 114 -10.69 -11.29 5.73
CA LEU A 114 -10.54 -11.74 4.34
C LEU A 114 -9.62 -10.81 3.53
N LEU A 115 -9.65 -9.50 3.80
CA LEU A 115 -8.74 -8.55 3.18
C LEU A 115 -7.30 -8.78 3.64
N HIS A 116 -7.10 -8.94 4.95
CA HIS A 116 -5.78 -9.23 5.52
C HIS A 116 -5.20 -10.54 4.98
N GLU A 117 -5.99 -11.62 4.94
CA GLU A 117 -5.56 -12.91 4.38
C GLU A 117 -5.18 -12.79 2.90
N ARG A 118 -5.96 -12.04 2.11
CA ARG A 118 -5.66 -11.84 0.69
C ARG A 118 -4.36 -11.08 0.49
N GLU A 119 -4.14 -9.99 1.22
CA GLU A 119 -2.90 -9.22 1.11
C GLU A 119 -1.70 -10.05 1.59
N ALA A 120 -1.83 -10.82 2.67
CA ALA A 120 -0.79 -11.75 3.12
C ALA A 120 -0.43 -12.79 2.05
N VAL A 121 -1.42 -13.35 1.34
CA VAL A 121 -1.18 -14.28 0.22
C VAL A 121 -0.50 -13.57 -0.95
N ARG A 122 -0.87 -12.32 -1.27
CA ARG A 122 -0.21 -11.54 -2.33
C ARG A 122 1.24 -11.25 -2.00
N VAL A 123 1.51 -10.81 -0.76
CA VAL A 123 2.86 -10.62 -0.23
C VAL A 123 3.65 -11.92 -0.35
N ALA A 124 3.10 -13.04 0.14
CA ALA A 124 3.73 -14.35 0.07
C ALA A 124 4.11 -14.73 -1.36
N MET A 125 3.20 -14.54 -2.32
CA MET A 125 3.46 -14.81 -3.73
C MET A 125 4.58 -13.94 -4.30
N VAL A 126 4.62 -12.65 -3.94
CA VAL A 126 5.67 -11.72 -4.37
C VAL A 126 7.02 -12.08 -3.76
N MET A 127 7.04 -12.45 -2.48
CA MET A 127 8.26 -12.75 -1.72
C MET A 127 8.84 -14.14 -1.99
N LYS A 128 8.00 -15.11 -2.39
CA LYS A 128 8.39 -16.52 -2.58
C LYS A 128 9.59 -16.72 -3.50
N ASP A 129 9.67 -15.90 -4.54
CA ASP A 129 10.65 -15.99 -5.61
C ASP A 129 11.74 -14.90 -5.52
N ALA A 130 11.72 -14.11 -4.44
CA ALA A 130 12.63 -12.99 -4.23
C ALA A 130 14.04 -13.48 -3.84
N GLU A 131 15.06 -12.91 -4.48
CA GLU A 131 16.47 -13.12 -4.15
C GLU A 131 17.13 -11.87 -3.55
N ALA A 132 16.53 -10.70 -3.81
CA ALA A 132 16.94 -9.44 -3.22
C ALA A 132 15.76 -8.58 -2.78
N LEU A 133 16.00 -7.81 -1.71
CA LEU A 133 15.09 -6.78 -1.23
C LEU A 133 15.70 -5.40 -1.48
N ILE A 134 14.92 -4.51 -2.06
CA ILE A 134 15.29 -3.11 -2.31
C ILE A 134 14.34 -2.24 -1.51
N PHE A 135 14.86 -1.29 -0.76
CA PHE A 135 14.06 -0.40 0.06
C PHE A 135 14.18 1.02 -0.48
N ASP A 136 13.06 1.73 -0.66
CA ASP A 136 13.14 3.18 -0.55
C ASP A 136 13.52 3.58 0.88
N MET A 137 13.93 4.82 1.09
CA MET A 137 14.37 5.31 2.40
C MET A 137 13.28 6.12 3.09
N ASP A 138 12.85 7.21 2.48
CA ASP A 138 11.86 8.13 3.03
C ASP A 138 10.48 7.46 2.99
N GLY A 139 9.74 7.52 4.10
CA GLY A 139 8.45 6.86 4.27
C GLY A 139 8.48 5.32 4.32
N VAL A 140 9.63 4.68 4.08
CA VAL A 140 9.79 3.20 4.12
C VAL A 140 10.73 2.76 5.24
N ILE A 141 11.95 3.30 5.30
CA ILE A 141 12.89 3.04 6.41
C ILE A 141 12.74 4.11 7.48
N ALA A 142 12.72 5.38 7.06
CA ALA A 142 12.64 6.55 7.92
C ALA A 142 11.28 7.23 7.77
N ASP A 143 10.63 7.53 8.89
CA ASP A 143 9.42 8.35 8.94
C ASP A 143 9.82 9.84 8.85
N SER A 144 10.22 10.26 7.65
CA SER A 144 10.81 11.59 7.37
C SER A 144 9.79 12.62 6.83
N GLU A 145 8.64 12.19 6.31
CA GLU A 145 7.60 13.08 5.77
C GLU A 145 7.13 14.16 6.76
N PRO A 146 6.87 13.85 8.06
CA PRO A 146 6.53 14.89 9.03
C PRO A 146 7.64 15.94 9.18
N LEU A 147 8.91 15.54 9.03
CA LEU A 147 10.06 16.43 9.15
C LEU A 147 10.25 17.30 7.90
N HIS A 148 9.89 16.80 6.71
CA HIS A 148 9.83 17.63 5.50
C HIS A 148 8.89 18.81 5.70
N PHE A 149 7.66 18.53 6.15
CA PHE A 149 6.66 19.54 6.45
C PHE A 149 7.12 20.53 7.53
N GLU A 150 7.71 20.04 8.63
CA GLU A 150 8.24 20.91 9.69
C GLU A 150 9.38 21.81 9.19
N ALA A 151 10.27 21.29 8.35
CA ALA A 151 11.40 22.05 7.80
C ALA A 151 10.95 23.11 6.79
N GLU A 152 10.03 22.77 5.89
CA GLU A 152 9.38 23.73 4.99
C GLU A 152 8.73 24.86 5.80
N LYS A 153 8.00 24.49 6.85
CA LYS A 153 7.35 25.45 7.74
C LYS A 153 8.32 26.38 8.44
N ALA A 154 9.36 25.82 9.05
CA ALA A 154 10.40 26.59 9.72
C ALA A 154 11.13 27.54 8.74
N THR A 155 11.39 27.09 7.51
CA THR A 155 12.07 27.87 6.48
C THR A 155 11.30 29.13 6.11
N LEU A 156 9.98 29.01 5.90
CA LEU A 156 9.12 30.12 5.53
C LEU A 156 8.91 31.09 6.71
N LEU A 157 8.66 30.56 7.92
CA LEU A 157 8.49 31.39 9.12
C LEU A 157 9.75 32.19 9.47
N ALA A 158 10.94 31.59 9.36
CA ALA A 158 12.21 32.28 9.59
C ALA A 158 12.47 33.45 8.62
N ARG A 159 11.77 33.47 7.48
CA ARG A 159 11.85 34.50 6.43
C ARG A 159 10.65 35.45 6.43
N GLY A 160 9.74 35.31 7.38
CA GLY A 160 8.54 36.14 7.46
C GLY A 160 7.52 35.88 6.35
N ILE A 161 7.56 34.70 5.71
CA ILE A 161 6.62 34.32 4.66
C ILE A 161 5.40 33.66 5.31
N GLU A 162 4.24 34.30 5.15
CA GLU A 162 2.95 33.78 5.65
C GLU A 162 2.24 32.98 4.54
N ALA A 163 2.55 31.68 4.45
CA ALA A 163 1.86 30.75 3.55
C ALA A 163 0.64 30.09 4.22
N PRO A 164 -0.41 29.70 3.46
CA PRO A 164 -1.62 29.08 4.00
C PRO A 164 -1.37 27.62 4.42
N TRP A 165 -0.89 27.43 5.66
CA TRP A 165 -0.59 26.11 6.24
C TRP A 165 -1.78 25.15 6.26
N SER A 166 -3.02 25.67 6.31
CA SER A 166 -4.25 24.88 6.26
C SER A 166 -4.45 24.13 4.94
N GLU A 167 -3.82 24.60 3.87
CA GLU A 167 -3.94 24.03 2.53
C GLU A 167 -2.73 23.21 2.11
N TRP A 168 -1.77 22.95 3.02
CA TRP A 168 -0.50 22.32 2.64
C TRP A 168 -0.64 20.93 2.00
N HIS A 169 -1.74 20.23 2.30
CA HIS A 169 -2.09 18.95 1.68
C HIS A 169 -2.22 19.02 0.14
N ILE A 170 -2.39 20.21 -0.46
CA ILE A 170 -2.40 20.37 -1.93
C ILE A 170 -1.02 20.15 -2.55
N PHE A 171 0.05 20.23 -1.75
CA PHE A 171 1.43 20.04 -2.20
C PHE A 171 1.89 18.58 -2.10
N THR A 172 1.11 17.69 -1.49
CA THR A 172 1.44 16.27 -1.36
C THR A 172 1.75 15.65 -2.73
N GLY A 173 2.94 15.06 -2.87
CA GLY A 173 3.41 14.41 -4.10
C GLY A 173 3.97 15.37 -5.17
N LEU A 174 4.08 16.67 -4.89
CA LEU A 174 4.83 17.61 -5.72
C LEU A 174 6.33 17.60 -5.36
N THR A 175 7.15 18.03 -6.31
CA THR A 175 8.59 18.24 -6.07
C THR A 175 8.80 19.52 -5.26
N GLU A 176 9.86 19.57 -4.44
CA GLU A 176 10.22 20.77 -3.67
C GLU A 176 10.34 22.02 -4.55
N GLU A 177 10.89 21.87 -5.77
CA GLU A 177 10.95 22.95 -6.76
C GLU A 177 9.57 23.53 -7.07
N LYS A 178 8.55 22.68 -7.29
CA LYS A 178 7.19 23.14 -7.58
C LYS A 178 6.54 23.79 -6.36
N ILE A 179 6.80 23.26 -5.17
CA ILE A 179 6.28 23.80 -3.91
C ILE A 179 6.87 25.20 -3.72
N PHE A 180 8.19 25.36 -3.70
CA PHE A 180 8.82 26.65 -3.46
C PHE A 180 8.64 27.63 -4.62
N ARG A 181 8.52 27.18 -5.87
CA ARG A 181 8.12 28.04 -6.99
C ARG A 181 6.75 28.65 -6.75
N TYR A 182 5.77 27.82 -6.40
CA TYR A 182 4.43 28.30 -6.08
C TYR A 182 4.47 29.30 -4.91
N ILE A 183 5.24 29.01 -3.87
CA ILE A 183 5.37 29.91 -2.71
C ILE A 183 5.95 31.26 -3.11
N VAL A 184 7.04 31.24 -3.88
CA VAL A 184 7.70 32.46 -4.38
C VAL A 184 6.73 33.31 -5.19
N ASP A 185 6.04 32.68 -6.15
CA ASP A 185 5.15 33.36 -7.09
C ASP A 185 3.93 34.02 -6.41
N HIS A 186 3.50 33.53 -5.24
CA HIS A 186 2.26 33.96 -4.60
C HIS A 186 2.43 34.69 -3.26
N PHE A 187 3.54 34.49 -2.54
CA PHE A 187 3.66 34.95 -1.14
C PHE A 187 4.94 35.73 -0.81
N THR A 188 5.81 35.96 -1.80
CA THR A 188 7.12 36.59 -1.54
C THR A 188 7.34 37.93 -2.24
N ASP A 189 6.47 38.31 -3.18
CA ASP A 189 6.67 39.48 -4.06
C ASP A 189 8.05 39.52 -4.73
N GLY A 190 8.61 38.34 -5.03
CA GLY A 190 9.94 38.18 -5.65
C GLY A 190 11.12 38.43 -4.71
N ALA A 191 10.90 38.47 -3.39
CA ALA A 191 11.96 38.65 -2.40
C ALA A 191 12.90 37.44 -2.27
N PHE A 192 12.47 36.26 -2.72
CA PHE A 192 13.23 35.02 -2.67
C PHE A 192 13.14 34.27 -3.99
N SER A 193 14.17 33.48 -4.29
CA SER A 193 14.12 32.45 -5.32
C SER A 193 13.79 31.09 -4.71
N PRO A 194 13.21 30.14 -5.48
CA PRO A 194 12.96 28.79 -4.98
C PRO A 194 14.25 28.08 -4.57
N GLU A 195 15.34 28.32 -5.30
CA GLU A 195 16.64 27.73 -5.02
C GLU A 195 17.16 28.13 -3.64
N GLU A 196 17.04 29.42 -3.27
CA GLU A 196 17.41 29.92 -1.94
C GLU A 196 16.55 29.31 -0.81
N LEU A 197 15.26 29.07 -1.06
CA LEU A 197 14.37 28.45 -0.07
C LEU A 197 14.66 26.94 0.09
N ILE A 198 14.97 26.24 -1.01
CA ILE A 198 15.35 24.83 -0.99
C ILE A 198 16.66 24.64 -0.21
N GLU A 199 17.67 25.45 -0.49
CA GLU A 199 18.96 25.38 0.21
C GLU A 199 18.80 25.60 1.72
N ALA A 200 18.03 26.63 2.09
CA ALA A 200 17.74 26.90 3.50
C ALA A 200 16.93 25.81 4.20
N LYS A 201 15.94 25.24 3.49
CA LYS A 201 15.14 24.12 3.99
C LYS A 201 16.01 22.89 4.19
N PHE A 202 16.97 22.65 3.31
CA PHE A 202 17.87 21.51 3.40
C PHE A 202 18.70 21.54 4.69
N GLU A 203 19.27 22.69 5.07
CA GLU A 203 20.02 22.83 6.33
C GLU A 203 19.15 22.49 7.54
N ILE A 204 17.96 23.12 7.63
CA ILE A 204 17.01 22.89 8.72
C ILE A 204 16.55 21.43 8.76
N PHE A 205 16.30 20.85 7.59
CA PHE A 205 15.85 19.47 7.47
C PHE A 205 16.91 18.47 7.95
N ILE A 206 18.19 18.67 7.61
CA ILE A 206 19.28 17.80 8.06
C ILE A 206 19.41 17.83 9.59
N ASP A 207 19.32 19.01 10.20
CA ASP A 207 19.35 19.14 11.67
C ASP A 207 18.16 18.41 12.31
N MET A 208 16.94 18.64 11.81
CA MET A 208 15.74 17.96 12.29
C MET A 208 15.82 16.45 12.13
N LEU A 209 16.33 15.97 11.00
CA LEU A 209 16.51 14.56 10.71
C LEU A 209 17.48 13.93 11.71
N ASN A 210 18.62 14.55 11.95
CA ASN A 210 19.61 14.08 12.91
C ASN A 210 19.06 14.01 14.35
N GLU A 211 18.23 14.97 14.74
CA GLU A 211 17.66 15.03 16.09
C GLU A 211 16.47 14.07 16.27
N LYS A 212 15.48 14.15 15.37
CA LYS A 212 14.12 13.68 15.61
C LYS A 212 13.72 12.43 14.82
N VAL A 213 14.41 12.07 13.74
CA VAL A 213 13.94 11.01 12.82
C VAL A 213 13.68 9.70 13.55
N GLN A 214 12.53 9.10 13.26
CA GLN A 214 12.13 7.80 13.76
C GLN A 214 12.10 6.80 12.60
N PRO A 215 12.38 5.51 12.85
CA PRO A 215 12.17 4.50 11.84
C PRO A 215 10.66 4.29 11.64
N VAL A 216 10.27 3.92 10.42
CA VAL A 216 8.91 3.44 10.17
C VAL A 216 8.65 2.22 11.07
N PRO A 217 7.44 2.09 11.67
CA PRO A 217 7.14 0.99 12.58
C PRO A 217 7.50 -0.39 12.00
N GLY A 218 8.31 -1.15 12.76
CA GLY A 218 8.79 -2.48 12.38
C GLY A 218 9.95 -2.51 11.37
N ALA A 219 10.31 -1.40 10.71
CA ALA A 219 11.24 -1.43 9.58
C ALA A 219 12.63 -1.96 9.95
N LEU A 220 13.22 -1.49 11.06
CA LEU A 220 14.55 -1.93 11.49
C LEU A 220 14.59 -3.41 11.89
N ASP A 221 13.54 -3.90 12.56
CA ASP A 221 13.42 -5.32 12.91
C ASP A 221 13.28 -6.17 11.64
N PHE A 222 12.45 -5.71 10.69
CA PHE A 222 12.27 -6.37 9.42
C PHE A 222 13.56 -6.44 8.59
N ILE A 223 14.29 -5.33 8.49
CA ILE A 223 15.58 -5.26 7.80
C ILE A 223 16.59 -6.22 8.46
N SER A 224 16.67 -6.22 9.79
CA SER A 224 17.57 -7.10 10.55
C SER A 224 17.26 -8.58 10.34
N ARG A 225 15.97 -8.96 10.33
CA ARG A 225 15.53 -10.33 10.01
C ARG A 225 15.81 -10.68 8.56
N SER A 226 15.46 -9.81 7.63
CA SER A 226 15.66 -10.00 6.19
C SER A 226 17.13 -10.19 5.84
N ARG A 227 18.05 -9.48 6.51
CA ARG A 227 19.49 -9.64 6.27
C ARG A 227 20.00 -11.05 6.54
N LYS A 228 19.37 -11.79 7.46
CA LYS A 228 19.72 -13.18 7.79
C LYS A 228 19.23 -14.18 6.74
N THR A 229 18.22 -13.80 5.95
CA THR A 229 17.55 -14.68 4.97
C THR A 229 17.96 -14.36 3.53
N PHE A 230 18.08 -13.07 3.19
CA PHE A 230 18.37 -12.61 1.85
C PHE A 230 19.87 -12.34 1.68
N HIS A 231 20.43 -12.83 0.57
CA HIS A 231 21.84 -12.64 0.25
C HIS A 231 22.16 -11.22 -0.21
N LYS A 232 21.17 -10.53 -0.80
CA LYS A 232 21.31 -9.21 -1.41
C LYS A 232 20.25 -8.25 -0.91
N MET A 233 20.70 -7.11 -0.40
CA MET A 233 19.81 -6.02 0.01
C MET A 233 20.31 -4.69 -0.53
N ALA A 234 19.40 -3.80 -0.92
CA ALA A 234 19.74 -2.47 -1.41
C ALA A 234 18.85 -1.37 -0.86
N VAL A 235 19.33 -0.13 -0.95
CA VAL A 235 18.53 1.09 -0.80
C VAL A 235 18.56 1.90 -2.08
N THR A 236 17.39 2.38 -2.52
CA THR A 236 17.23 3.25 -3.68
C THR A 236 16.37 4.45 -3.29
N THR A 237 17.00 5.62 -3.10
CA THR A 237 16.31 6.83 -2.62
C THR A 237 16.48 8.01 -3.56
N SER A 238 15.47 8.88 -3.59
CA SER A 238 15.56 10.20 -4.23
C SER A 238 16.39 11.20 -3.40
N SER A 239 16.65 10.88 -2.13
CA SER A 239 17.45 11.71 -1.23
C SER A 239 18.92 11.72 -1.63
N LEU A 240 19.58 12.85 -1.38
CA LEU A 240 21.03 13.01 -1.57
C LEU A 240 21.81 12.10 -0.60
N ALA A 241 23.04 11.75 -0.97
CA ALA A 241 23.93 10.96 -0.12
C ALA A 241 24.09 11.52 1.30
N LEU A 242 24.08 12.84 1.49
CA LEU A 242 24.17 13.44 2.83
C LEU A 242 22.97 13.08 3.72
N THR A 243 21.75 13.22 3.20
CA THR A 243 20.51 12.83 3.90
C THR A 243 20.52 11.34 4.23
N GLN A 244 20.90 10.53 3.25
CA GLN A 244 21.00 9.08 3.43
C GLN A 244 21.98 8.69 4.53
N GLN A 245 23.15 9.35 4.60
CA GLN A 245 24.14 9.11 5.65
C GLN A 245 23.63 9.47 7.04
N VAL A 246 22.85 10.55 7.19
CA VAL A 246 22.25 10.91 8.49
C VAL A 246 21.31 9.80 8.98
N VAL A 247 20.42 9.31 8.12
CA VAL A 247 19.51 8.19 8.44
C VAL A 247 20.31 6.94 8.81
N PHE A 248 21.33 6.59 8.00
CA PHE A 248 22.13 5.40 8.25
C PHE A 248 22.96 5.47 9.52
N ASN A 249 23.49 6.65 9.87
CA ASN A 249 24.16 6.88 11.14
C ASN A 249 23.20 6.70 12.32
N LYS A 250 22.01 7.30 12.24
CA LYS A 250 21.01 7.24 13.29
C LYS A 250 20.53 5.80 13.55
N PHE A 251 20.32 5.04 12.49
CA PHE A 251 19.77 3.68 12.55
C PHE A 251 20.82 2.56 12.43
N GLN A 252 22.11 2.91 12.34
CA GLN A 252 23.24 1.98 12.25
C GLN A 252 23.14 0.99 11.07
N LEU A 253 22.90 1.51 9.86
CA LEU A 253 22.59 0.70 8.66
C LEU A 253 23.76 0.51 7.67
N HIS A 254 24.95 1.04 7.96
CA HIS A 254 26.08 1.08 7.00
C HIS A 254 26.52 -0.28 6.46
N ASP A 255 26.50 -1.33 7.29
CA ASP A 255 26.95 -2.68 6.91
C ASP A 255 25.78 -3.62 6.52
N VAL A 256 24.58 -3.06 6.37
CA VAL A 256 23.36 -3.85 6.14
C VAL A 256 23.11 -4.08 4.64
N PHE A 257 23.39 -3.07 3.80
CA PHE A 257 23.02 -3.06 2.40
C PHE A 257 24.24 -3.26 1.48
N ASP A 258 24.09 -4.10 0.46
CA ASP A 258 25.11 -4.36 -0.56
C ASP A 258 25.23 -3.22 -1.58
N VAL A 259 24.10 -2.58 -1.90
CA VAL A 259 24.00 -1.53 -2.91
C VAL A 259 23.21 -0.35 -2.36
N ILE A 260 23.73 0.84 -2.58
CA ILE A 260 23.05 2.10 -2.25
C ILE A 260 23.06 2.96 -3.51
N VAL A 261 21.87 3.45 -3.90
CA VAL A 261 21.67 4.41 -4.98
C VAL A 261 20.92 5.60 -4.42
N THR A 262 21.55 6.77 -4.48
CA THR A 262 21.05 8.04 -3.97
C THR A 262 20.69 8.98 -5.12
N GLY A 263 19.96 10.05 -4.84
CA GLY A 263 19.48 11.02 -5.83
C GLY A 263 20.60 11.75 -6.60
N ASP A 264 21.78 11.87 -5.99
CA ASP A 264 22.98 12.44 -6.63
C ASP A 264 23.73 11.44 -7.54
N ALA A 265 23.36 10.15 -7.50
CA ALA A 265 23.94 9.10 -8.34
C ALA A 265 23.14 8.84 -9.63
N ILE A 266 22.10 9.62 -9.90
CA ILE A 266 21.16 9.46 -11.01
C ILE A 266 21.00 10.74 -11.82
N VAL A 267 20.66 10.60 -13.10
CA VAL A 267 20.32 11.67 -14.04
C VAL A 267 18.82 11.92 -14.06
N ARG A 268 18.00 10.85 -14.03
CA ARG A 268 16.54 10.93 -14.04
C ARG A 268 15.93 10.31 -12.79
N GLY A 269 15.26 11.13 -11.98
CA GLY A 269 14.56 10.72 -10.76
C GLY A 269 13.26 9.96 -11.01
N LYS A 270 12.74 9.33 -9.95
CA LYS A 270 11.40 8.70 -9.91
C LYS A 270 10.36 9.72 -10.45
N PRO A 271 9.47 9.37 -11.41
CA PRO A 271 9.07 8.02 -11.81
C PRO A 271 9.87 7.39 -12.96
N ASP A 272 10.94 8.02 -13.45
CA ASP A 272 11.83 7.36 -14.43
C ASP A 272 12.41 6.07 -13.81
N PRO A 273 12.51 4.96 -14.54
CA PRO A 273 12.99 3.69 -13.98
C PRO A 273 14.48 3.67 -13.66
N GLU A 274 15.26 4.65 -14.13
CA GLU A 274 16.72 4.70 -13.98
C GLU A 274 17.24 4.38 -12.56
N PRO A 275 16.68 4.92 -11.45
CA PRO A 275 17.21 4.63 -10.11
C PRO A 275 17.16 3.14 -9.76
N TYR A 276 16.05 2.48 -10.09
CA TYR A 276 15.90 1.05 -9.84
C TYR A 276 16.61 0.19 -10.86
N VAL A 277 16.71 0.60 -12.13
CA VAL A 277 17.53 -0.08 -13.14
C VAL A 277 18.98 -0.14 -12.70
N ILE A 278 19.56 0.98 -12.29
CA ILE A 278 20.93 1.04 -11.77
C ILE A 278 21.09 0.16 -10.53
N THR A 279 20.10 0.15 -9.65
CA THR A 279 20.13 -0.68 -8.43
C THR A 279 20.16 -2.17 -8.78
N VAL A 280 19.27 -2.63 -9.65
CA VAL A 280 19.17 -4.03 -10.09
C VAL A 280 20.45 -4.45 -10.82
N GLU A 281 20.98 -3.61 -11.71
CA GLU A 281 22.25 -3.87 -12.40
C GLU A 281 23.42 -4.04 -11.43
N ARG A 282 23.52 -3.18 -10.40
CA ARG A 282 24.55 -3.28 -9.36
C ARG A 282 24.37 -4.49 -8.45
N LEU A 283 23.13 -4.92 -8.22
CA LEU A 283 22.84 -6.16 -7.50
C LEU A 283 23.22 -7.41 -8.31
N GLY A 284 23.23 -7.31 -9.63
CA GLY A 284 23.57 -8.42 -10.53
C GLY A 284 22.50 -9.51 -10.60
N LEU A 285 21.22 -9.16 -10.37
CA LEU A 285 20.09 -10.07 -10.36
C LEU A 285 19.05 -9.68 -11.43
N PRO A 286 18.23 -10.63 -11.91
CA PRO A 286 17.06 -10.29 -12.73
C PRO A 286 16.08 -9.41 -11.94
N ALA A 287 15.49 -8.41 -12.58
CA ALA A 287 14.57 -7.48 -11.92
C ALA A 287 13.36 -8.19 -11.30
N GLU A 288 12.88 -9.27 -11.92
CA GLU A 288 11.73 -10.06 -11.44
C GLU A 288 12.04 -10.80 -10.13
N ARG A 289 13.33 -10.96 -9.78
CA ARG A 289 13.81 -11.55 -8.51
C ARG A 289 14.04 -10.48 -7.43
N CYS A 290 13.82 -9.21 -7.74
CA CYS A 290 13.93 -8.10 -6.81
C CYS A 290 12.54 -7.67 -6.34
N VAL A 291 12.38 -7.56 -5.03
CA VAL A 291 11.18 -6.97 -4.41
C VAL A 291 11.54 -5.60 -3.84
N VAL A 292 10.85 -4.57 -4.32
CA VAL A 292 10.98 -3.20 -3.86
C VAL A 292 9.91 -2.89 -2.82
N PHE A 293 10.30 -2.27 -1.70
CA PHE A 293 9.39 -1.65 -0.74
C PHE A 293 9.35 -0.14 -1.00
N GLU A 294 8.15 0.39 -1.27
CA GLU A 294 7.93 1.77 -1.71
C GLU A 294 6.63 2.33 -1.17
N ASP A 295 6.61 3.59 -0.78
CA ASP A 295 5.44 4.28 -0.23
C ASP A 295 4.84 5.30 -1.20
N SER A 296 5.51 5.60 -2.33
CA SER A 296 5.15 6.69 -3.22
C SER A 296 4.63 6.21 -4.59
N LEU A 297 3.68 6.95 -5.18
CA LEU A 297 3.16 6.61 -6.51
C LEU A 297 4.22 6.68 -7.60
N ASN A 298 5.13 7.66 -7.52
CA ASN A 298 6.21 7.84 -8.49
C ASN A 298 7.26 6.74 -8.33
N GLY A 299 7.56 6.36 -7.10
CA GLY A 299 8.51 5.31 -6.81
C GLY A 299 8.03 3.92 -7.21
N ILE A 300 6.76 3.58 -6.95
CA ILE A 300 6.13 2.37 -7.49
C ILE A 300 6.27 2.33 -9.02
N ARG A 301 5.91 3.42 -9.72
CA ARG A 301 6.02 3.48 -11.19
C ARG A 301 7.45 3.31 -11.68
N SER A 302 8.43 3.91 -10.99
CA SER A 302 9.85 3.77 -11.29
C SER A 302 10.31 2.31 -11.14
N ALA A 303 10.00 1.68 -10.01
CA ALA A 303 10.36 0.28 -9.74
C ALA A 303 9.69 -0.70 -10.72
N LYS A 304 8.41 -0.48 -11.04
CA LYS A 304 7.70 -1.26 -12.06
C LYS A 304 8.29 -1.06 -13.45
N GLY A 305 8.68 0.16 -13.80
CA GLY A 305 9.36 0.46 -15.06
C GLY A 305 10.72 -0.23 -15.19
N ALA A 306 11.39 -0.50 -14.07
CA ALA A 306 12.62 -1.30 -14.00
C ALA A 306 12.38 -2.82 -14.03
N GLY A 307 11.13 -3.28 -14.05
CA GLY A 307 10.77 -4.71 -14.08
C GLY A 307 10.66 -5.36 -12.69
N CYS A 308 10.78 -4.60 -11.61
CA CYS A 308 10.73 -5.15 -10.26
C CYS A 308 9.31 -5.53 -9.82
N ASN A 309 9.22 -6.43 -8.84
CA ASN A 309 8.03 -6.56 -8.02
C ASN A 309 8.03 -5.49 -6.93
N VAL A 310 6.85 -5.01 -6.54
CA VAL A 310 6.72 -3.91 -5.58
C VAL A 310 5.68 -4.23 -4.53
N ILE A 311 6.06 -4.07 -3.26
CA ILE A 311 5.16 -4.05 -2.11
C ILE A 311 5.02 -2.60 -1.67
N GLY A 312 3.79 -2.09 -1.71
CA GLY A 312 3.47 -0.74 -1.26
C GLY A 312 3.48 -0.64 0.27
N ILE A 313 4.03 0.44 0.81
CA ILE A 313 3.97 0.79 2.23
C ILE A 313 2.97 1.93 2.42
N GLY A 314 1.94 1.72 3.26
CA GLY A 314 0.81 2.62 3.45
C GLY A 314 1.08 3.85 4.31
N THR A 315 2.32 4.37 4.33
CA THR A 315 2.74 5.52 5.14
C THR A 315 2.41 6.86 4.50
N SER A 316 2.52 6.97 3.17
CA SER A 316 2.33 8.25 2.45
C SER A 316 1.05 8.30 1.60
N PHE A 317 0.61 7.19 1.03
CA PHE A 317 -0.60 7.12 0.21
C PHE A 317 -1.49 5.97 0.64
N SER A 318 -2.79 6.07 0.32
CA SER A 318 -3.74 5.00 0.57
C SER A 318 -3.34 3.74 -0.19
N GLY A 319 -3.56 2.56 0.40
CA GLY A 319 -3.22 1.29 -0.25
C GLY A 319 -3.89 1.12 -1.62
N LYS A 320 -5.11 1.67 -1.80
CA LYS A 320 -5.78 1.72 -3.10
C LYS A 320 -4.96 2.47 -4.15
N ALA A 321 -4.46 3.65 -3.82
CA ALA A 321 -3.64 4.45 -4.73
C ALA A 321 -2.32 3.74 -5.08
N LEU A 322 -1.70 3.05 -4.11
CA LEU A 322 -0.48 2.27 -4.32
C LEU A 322 -0.71 1.07 -5.26
N LEU A 323 -1.82 0.35 -5.08
CA LEU A 323 -2.23 -0.74 -5.98
C LEU A 323 -2.51 -0.22 -7.40
N GLU A 324 -3.22 0.91 -7.53
CA GLU A 324 -3.49 1.56 -8.82
C GLU A 324 -2.21 2.05 -9.52
N ALA A 325 -1.17 2.44 -8.76
CA ALA A 325 0.14 2.80 -9.30
C ALA A 325 0.95 1.58 -9.78
N GLY A 326 0.57 0.37 -9.39
CA GLY A 326 1.16 -0.88 -9.87
C GLY A 326 1.83 -1.75 -8.80
N ALA A 327 1.65 -1.45 -7.50
CA ALA A 327 2.09 -2.35 -6.43
C ALA A 327 1.36 -3.70 -6.54
N ALA A 328 2.08 -4.79 -6.26
CA ALA A 328 1.52 -6.15 -6.31
C ALA A 328 0.79 -6.52 -5.01
N ALA A 329 1.18 -5.90 -3.89
CA ALA A 329 0.57 -6.01 -2.59
C ALA A 329 0.80 -4.71 -1.81
N VAL A 330 0.03 -4.49 -0.75
CA VAL A 330 0.25 -3.35 0.17
C VAL A 330 0.22 -3.82 1.62
N ILE A 331 1.09 -3.24 2.43
CA ILE A 331 1.08 -3.35 3.89
C ILE A 331 1.04 -1.95 4.50
N GLU A 332 0.48 -1.77 5.69
CA GLU A 332 0.44 -0.46 6.34
C GLU A 332 1.84 0.00 6.74
N ASN A 333 2.63 -0.90 7.32
CA ASN A 333 4.02 -0.75 7.71
C ASN A 333 4.62 -2.15 7.94
N PHE A 334 5.80 -2.24 8.55
CA PHE A 334 6.50 -3.51 8.78
C PHE A 334 6.15 -4.15 10.14
N GLU A 335 5.29 -3.53 10.95
CA GLU A 335 4.82 -4.09 12.20
C GLU A 335 4.01 -5.37 11.92
N PHE A 336 4.39 -6.47 12.57
CA PHE A 336 3.83 -7.81 12.34
C PHE A 336 4.03 -8.39 10.93
N PHE A 337 4.87 -7.76 10.09
CA PHE A 337 5.22 -8.31 8.79
C PHE A 337 6.24 -9.46 8.93
N ASP A 338 5.82 -10.68 8.57
CA ASP A 338 6.66 -11.87 8.54
C ASP A 338 7.02 -12.27 7.09
N ASN A 339 8.28 -12.65 6.88
CA ASN A 339 8.78 -13.17 5.61
C ASN A 339 8.37 -14.62 5.37
N ASN A 340 7.90 -15.31 6.42
CA ASN A 340 7.51 -16.71 6.36
C ASN A 340 6.02 -16.84 6.05
N ALA A 341 5.70 -16.94 4.76
CA ALA A 341 4.44 -17.52 4.31
C ALA A 341 4.67 -18.94 3.79
#